data_AF-A0A954YU72-F1
#
_entry.id   AF-A0A954YU72-F1
#
_cell.length_a   1.000
_cell.length_b   1.000
_cell.length_c   1.000
_cell.angle_alpha   90.00
_cell.angle_beta   90.00
_cell.angle_gamma   90.00
#
_symmetry.space_group_name_H-M   'P 1'
#
loop_
_entity.id
_entity.type
_entity.pdbx_description
1 polymer ?
#
loop_
_entity_poly.entity_id
_entity_poly.type
_entity_poly.pdbx_seq_one_letter_code
_entity_poly.pdbx_strand_id
1 'polypeptide(L)'
;MSNQTESVMIDLRSDTVTQPTPAMKEAMMRAPLGDDIFSDDPTVNALQDRVADMFGMEAALFVPSGTMANQVAIRSHTEPGDEIICHPLSHIYLYEAGAPAALSGCSV
;
A
#
# COMPACT_ATOMS: atom_id res chain seq x y z
N MET A 1 -30.05 -29.84 22.65
CA MET A 1 -29.37 -29.42 21.41
C MET A 1 -29.26 -27.92 21.45
N SER A 2 -28.10 -27.40 21.85
CA SER A 2 -27.87 -25.96 22.01
C SER A 2 -27.78 -25.30 20.64
N ASN A 3 -28.76 -24.45 20.32
CA ASN A 3 -28.68 -23.51 19.20
C ASN A 3 -27.63 -22.46 19.57
N GLN A 4 -26.38 -22.64 19.17
CA GLN A 4 -25.41 -21.56 19.19
C GLN A 4 -25.69 -20.70 17.96
N THR A 5 -26.28 -19.53 18.19
CA THR A 5 -26.33 -18.48 17.18
C THR A 5 -24.89 -18.00 17.03
N GLU A 6 -24.24 -18.31 15.90
CA GLU A 6 -22.95 -17.70 15.57
C GLU A 6 -23.14 -16.17 15.60
N SER A 7 -22.52 -15.49 16.56
CA SER A 7 -22.56 -14.04 16.62
C SER A 7 -21.71 -13.50 15.48
N VAL A 8 -22.33 -12.82 14.51
CA VAL A 8 -21.60 -12.09 13.48
C VAL A 8 -20.72 -11.05 14.18
N MET A 9 -19.41 -11.18 14.04
CA MET A 9 -18.46 -10.21 14.57
C MET A 9 -18.57 -8.93 13.74
N ILE A 10 -19.05 -7.84 14.37
CA ILE A 10 -19.13 -6.51 13.75
C ILE A 10 -17.91 -5.71 14.21
N ASP A 11 -16.97 -5.48 13.29
CA ASP A 11 -15.76 -4.68 13.53
C ASP A 11 -15.80 -3.39 12.69
N LEU A 12 -15.99 -2.25 13.36
CA LEU A 12 -16.09 -0.92 12.75
C LEU A 12 -14.87 -0.04 13.03
N ARG A 13 -13.74 -0.62 13.44
CA ARG A 13 -12.54 0.16 13.78
C ARG A 13 -11.89 0.81 12.56
N SER A 14 -11.86 0.10 11.43
CA SER A 14 -11.33 0.56 10.13
C SER A 14 -11.66 -0.48 9.06
N ASP A 15 -11.65 -0.08 7.79
CA ASP A 15 -11.65 -0.96 6.62
C ASP A 15 -10.40 -1.86 6.49
N THR A 16 -9.29 -1.50 7.14
CA THR A 16 -8.06 -2.32 7.21
C THR A 16 -8.24 -3.67 7.92
N VAL A 17 -9.36 -3.88 8.63
CA VAL A 17 -9.68 -5.15 9.29
C VAL A 17 -10.20 -6.21 8.32
N THR A 18 -10.43 -5.85 7.05
CA THR A 18 -10.94 -6.74 6.00
C THR A 18 -10.09 -8.00 5.86
N GLN A 19 -10.75 -9.13 5.59
CA GLN A 19 -10.10 -10.42 5.37
C GLN A 19 -10.24 -10.83 3.89
N PRO A 20 -9.23 -11.49 3.31
CA PRO A 20 -9.32 -11.98 1.93
C PRO A 20 -10.52 -12.93 1.75
N THR A 21 -11.32 -12.68 0.71
CA THR A 21 -12.43 -13.56 0.33
C THR A 21 -11.92 -14.92 -0.15
N PRO A 22 -12.76 -15.98 -0.18
CA PRO A 22 -12.34 -17.28 -0.70
C PRO A 22 -11.77 -17.22 -2.12
N ALA A 23 -12.38 -16.44 -3.02
CA ALA A 23 -11.89 -16.26 -4.39
C ALA A 23 -10.53 -15.53 -4.43
N MET A 24 -10.32 -14.53 -3.55
CA MET A 24 -9.02 -13.85 -3.43
C MET A 24 -7.95 -14.82 -2.94
N LYS A 25 -8.24 -15.64 -1.92
CA LYS A 25 -7.31 -16.67 -1.44
C LYS A 25 -6.95 -17.66 -2.54
N GLU A 26 -7.93 -18.10 -3.33
CA GLU A 26 -7.68 -19.01 -4.44
C GLU A 26 -6.81 -18.36 -5.55
N ALA A 27 -7.04 -17.08 -5.87
CA ALA A 27 -6.19 -16.34 -6.79
C ALA A 27 -4.75 -16.24 -6.28
N MET A 28 -4.55 -15.92 -4.99
CA MET A 28 -3.23 -15.87 -4.36
C MET A 28 -2.51 -17.22 -4.45
N MET A 29 -3.21 -18.32 -4.14
CA MET A 29 -2.61 -19.66 -4.15
C MET A 29 -2.26 -20.17 -5.57
N ARG A 30 -2.89 -19.61 -6.61
CA ARG A 30 -2.66 -19.99 -8.01
C ARG A 30 -1.74 -19.02 -8.76
N ALA A 31 -1.39 -17.89 -8.16
CA ALA A 31 -0.58 -16.86 -8.79
C ALA A 31 0.81 -17.42 -9.15
N PRO A 32 1.27 -17.30 -10.40
CA PRO A 32 2.66 -17.59 -10.74
C PRO A 32 3.56 -16.55 -10.07
N LEU A 33 4.60 -17.00 -9.38
CA LEU A 33 5.52 -16.14 -8.64
C LEU A 33 6.93 -16.20 -9.24
N GLY A 34 7.72 -15.19 -8.96
CA GLY A 34 9.12 -15.10 -9.36
C GLY A 34 9.92 -14.27 -8.36
N ASP A 35 11.07 -13.77 -8.79
CA ASP A 35 11.89 -12.85 -8.00
C ASP A 35 11.69 -11.42 -8.52
N ASP A 36 11.02 -10.60 -7.72
CA ASP A 36 10.68 -9.22 -8.08
C ASP A 36 11.91 -8.30 -8.18
N ILE A 37 13.01 -8.61 -7.49
CA ILE A 37 14.26 -7.83 -7.60
C ILE A 37 14.84 -7.92 -9.02
N PHE A 38 14.66 -9.07 -9.67
CA PHE A 38 15.03 -9.29 -11.07
C PHE A 38 13.88 -9.00 -12.04
N SER A 39 12.74 -8.51 -11.56
CA SER A 39 11.52 -8.28 -12.34
C SER A 39 10.96 -9.54 -13.00
N ASP A 40 11.24 -10.71 -12.42
CA ASP A 40 10.82 -12.01 -12.93
C ASP A 40 9.50 -12.49 -12.30
N ASP A 41 8.88 -11.72 -11.39
CA ASP A 41 7.56 -12.05 -10.83
C ASP A 41 6.42 -11.63 -11.79
N PRO A 42 5.76 -12.58 -12.48
CA PRO A 42 4.73 -12.24 -13.46
C PRO A 42 3.46 -11.69 -12.82
N THR A 43 3.18 -12.00 -11.56
CA THR A 43 1.98 -11.51 -10.87
C THR A 43 2.16 -10.05 -10.45
N VAL A 44 3.33 -9.69 -9.92
CA VAL A 44 3.65 -8.29 -9.60
C VAL A 44 3.66 -7.43 -10.86
N ASN A 45 4.33 -7.88 -11.92
CA ASN A 45 4.37 -7.17 -13.20
C ASN A 45 2.97 -6.93 -13.76
N ALA A 46 2.12 -7.96 -13.80
CA ALA A 46 0.75 -7.82 -14.29
C ALA A 46 -0.10 -6.86 -13.45
N LEU A 47 0.12 -6.79 -12.13
CA LEU A 47 -0.55 -5.81 -11.27
C LEU A 47 -0.09 -4.39 -11.60
N GLN A 48 1.21 -4.16 -11.72
CA GLN A 48 1.80 -2.86 -12.00
C GLN A 48 1.35 -2.34 -13.38
N ASP A 49 1.44 -3.15 -14.43
CA ASP A 49 1.01 -2.80 -15.79
C ASP A 49 -0.47 -2.39 -15.80
N ARG A 50 -1.32 -3.22 -15.18
CA ARG A 50 -2.76 -2.94 -15.10
C ARG A 50 -3.05 -1.63 -14.36
N VAL A 51 -2.33 -1.32 -13.29
CA VAL A 51 -2.53 -0.09 -12.51
C VAL A 51 -2.02 1.12 -13.27
N ALA A 52 -0.85 1.01 -13.91
CA ALA A 52 -0.32 2.07 -14.78
C ALA A 52 -1.31 2.42 -15.90
N ASP A 53 -1.82 1.41 -16.61
CA ASP A 53 -2.84 1.57 -17.65
C ASP A 53 -4.13 2.21 -17.11
N MET A 54 -4.60 1.79 -15.93
CA MET A 54 -5.82 2.29 -15.32
C MET A 54 -5.76 3.80 -15.03
N PHE A 55 -4.59 4.31 -14.65
CA PHE A 55 -4.38 5.72 -14.33
C PHE A 55 -3.74 6.53 -15.47
N GLY A 56 -3.42 5.90 -16.61
CA GLY A 56 -2.75 6.55 -17.73
C GLY A 56 -1.33 7.01 -17.41
N MET A 57 -0.62 6.26 -16.55
CA MET A 57 0.76 6.55 -16.14
C MET A 57 1.74 5.63 -16.88
N GLU A 58 3.00 6.06 -17.00
CA GLU A 58 4.04 5.27 -17.68
C GLU A 58 4.42 3.99 -16.92
N ALA A 59 4.29 3.99 -15.59
CA ALA A 59 4.64 2.88 -14.72
C ALA A 59 3.89 2.92 -13.39
N ALA A 60 3.89 1.79 -12.67
CA ALA A 60 3.45 1.68 -11.29
C ALA A 60 4.43 0.80 -10.50
N LEU A 61 4.44 0.94 -9.17
CA LEU A 61 5.29 0.17 -8.27
C LEU A 61 4.47 -0.45 -7.14
N PHE A 62 4.57 -1.76 -6.96
CA PHE A 62 3.98 -2.46 -5.82
C PHE A 62 4.87 -2.27 -4.59
N VAL A 63 4.27 -1.88 -3.46
CA VAL A 63 4.97 -1.74 -2.17
C VAL A 63 4.12 -2.34 -1.05
N PRO A 64 4.73 -2.76 0.08
CA PRO A 64 4.02 -3.49 1.14
C PRO A 64 2.97 -2.67 1.91
N SER A 65 3.04 -1.34 1.88
CA SER A 65 2.12 -0.48 2.63
C SER A 65 1.92 0.90 1.99
N GLY A 66 0.80 1.55 2.31
CA GLY A 66 0.55 2.94 1.90
C GLY A 66 1.59 3.93 2.47
N THR A 67 2.10 3.68 3.69
CA THR A 67 3.21 4.46 4.25
C THR A 67 4.45 4.34 3.37
N MET A 68 4.85 3.13 2.94
CA MET A 68 5.99 2.99 2.04
C MET A 68 5.73 3.67 0.69
N ALA A 69 4.51 3.61 0.15
CA ALA A 69 4.15 4.28 -1.10
C ALA A 69 4.38 5.80 -0.99
N ASN A 70 3.89 6.42 0.09
CA ASN A 70 4.10 7.84 0.35
C ASN A 70 5.58 8.19 0.52
N GLN A 71 6.34 7.39 1.27
CA GLN A 71 7.75 7.68 1.52
C GLN A 71 8.61 7.52 0.26
N VAL A 72 8.34 6.52 -0.59
CA VAL A 72 8.98 6.38 -1.90
C VAL A 72 8.63 7.57 -2.80
N ALA A 73 7.36 7.99 -2.83
CA ALA A 73 6.94 9.15 -3.61
C ALA A 73 7.62 10.43 -3.15
N ILE A 74 7.65 10.69 -1.84
CA ILE A 74 8.34 11.85 -1.26
C ILE A 74 9.82 11.82 -1.66
N ARG A 75 10.52 10.72 -1.38
CA ARG A 75 11.96 10.65 -1.69
C ARG A 75 12.27 10.79 -3.18
N SER A 76 11.35 10.39 -4.06
CA SER A 76 11.50 10.53 -5.51
C SER A 76 11.26 11.97 -6.01
N HIS A 77 10.52 12.78 -5.25
CA HIS A 77 10.13 14.13 -5.62
C HIS A 77 10.93 15.23 -4.91
N THR A 78 11.75 14.89 -3.91
CA THR A 78 12.42 15.88 -3.06
C THR A 78 13.88 15.55 -2.79
N GLU A 79 14.63 16.60 -2.45
CA GLU A 79 15.96 16.51 -1.86
C GLU A 79 15.97 16.97 -0.39
N PRO A 80 16.99 16.56 0.40
CA PRO A 80 17.12 17.02 1.77
C PRO A 80 17.16 18.55 1.87
N GLY A 81 16.30 19.11 2.73
CA GLY A 81 16.11 20.56 2.87
C GLY A 81 14.88 21.12 2.16
N ASP A 82 14.24 20.34 1.27
CA ASP A 82 12.97 20.75 0.65
C ASP A 82 11.79 20.72 1.65
N GLU A 83 10.73 21.45 1.28
CA GLU A 83 9.49 21.58 2.06
C GLU A 83 8.31 20.92 1.35
N ILE A 84 7.50 20.18 2.11
CA ILE A 84 6.30 19.48 1.63
C ILE A 84 5.07 20.18 2.17
N ILE A 85 4.37 20.93 1.32
CA ILE A 85 3.10 21.56 1.70
C ILE A 85 2.00 20.50 1.71
N CYS A 86 1.42 20.22 2.87
CA CYS A 86 0.29 19.32 3.01
C CYS A 86 -0.76 19.82 4.02
N HIS A 87 -1.91 19.18 4.06
CA HIS A 87 -2.92 19.49 5.08
C HIS A 87 -2.39 19.08 6.47
N PRO A 88 -2.63 19.86 7.55
CA PRO A 88 -2.13 19.56 8.90
C PRO A 88 -2.67 18.26 9.52
N LEU A 89 -3.69 17.65 8.91
CA LEU A 89 -4.24 16.35 9.29
C LEU A 89 -3.89 15.22 8.32
N SER A 90 -2.95 15.45 7.41
CA SER A 90 -2.56 14.44 6.42
C SER A 90 -1.85 13.25 7.07
N HIS A 91 -1.96 12.09 6.43
CA HIS A 91 -1.38 10.85 6.94
C HIS A 91 0.15 10.92 7.01
N ILE A 92 0.79 11.48 5.97
CA ILE A 92 2.25 11.66 5.90
C ILE A 92 2.81 12.52 7.04
N TYR A 93 2.00 13.45 7.58
CA TYR A 93 2.40 14.31 8.67
C TYR A 93 2.13 13.68 10.04
N LEU A 94 0.91 13.17 10.28
CA LEU A 94 0.50 12.73 11.61
C LEU A 94 0.78 11.26 11.93
N TYR A 95 0.71 10.38 10.93
CA TYR A 95 0.59 8.93 11.15
C TYR A 95 1.75 8.10 10.58
N GLU A 96 2.78 8.77 10.03
CA GLU A 96 3.96 8.11 9.46
C GLU A 96 5.23 8.38 10.27
N ALA A 97 5.08 8.69 11.57
CA ALA A 97 6.16 8.79 12.54
C ALA A 97 7.30 9.75 12.16
N GLY A 98 6.99 10.84 11.46
CA GLY A 98 7.99 11.82 11.00
C GLY A 98 8.92 11.28 9.91
N ALA A 99 8.50 10.23 9.19
CA ALA A 99 9.28 9.61 8.12
C ALA A 99 9.77 10.58 7.03
N PRO A 100 9.01 11.62 6.61
CA PRO A 100 9.52 12.58 5.62
C PRO A 100 10.82 13.27 6.05
N ALA A 101 10.92 13.64 7.34
CA ALA A 101 12.14 14.23 7.90
C ALA A 101 13.25 13.18 8.07
N ALA A 102 12.92 11.99 8.60
CA ALA A 102 13.90 10.97 8.92
C ALA A 102 14.51 10.26 7.69
N LEU A 103 13.71 10.05 6.64
CA LEU A 103 14.10 9.28 5.46
C LEU A 103 14.52 10.18 4.28
N SER A 104 13.90 11.36 4.15
CA SER A 104 14.11 12.25 3.01
C SER A 104 14.71 13.61 3.39
N GLY A 105 14.84 13.91 4.68
CA GLY A 105 15.39 15.19 5.15
C GLY A 105 14.50 16.39 4.85
N CYS A 106 13.20 16.17 4.66
CA CYS A 106 12.24 17.22 4.30
C CYS A 106 11.47 17.73 5.52
N SER A 107 11.12 19.03 5.50
CA SER A 107 10.12 19.57 6.42
C SER A 107 8.72 19.38 5.85
N VAL A 108 7.73 19.26 6.73
CA VAL A 108 6.30 19.09 6.42
C VAL A 108 5.50 20.10 7.24
#